data_AF-A0A7V0Z825-F1
#
_entry.id   AF-A0A7V0Z825-F1
#
_cell.length_a   1.000
_cell.length_b   1.000
_cell.length_c   1.000
_cell.angle_alpha   90.00
_cell.angle_beta   90.00
_cell.angle_gamma   90.00
#
_symmetry.space_group_name_H-M   'P 1'
#
loop_
_entity.id
_entity.type
_entity.pdbx_description
1 polymer ?
#
loop_
_entity_poly.entity_id
_entity_poly.type
_entity_poly.pdbx_seq_one_letter_code
_entity_poly.pdbx_strand_id
1 'polypeptide(L)'
;MGDAAQGEPRKHEVFSTPFEVKPKLTFWKTPKNYRRFPGGDELMDEVRVWRVQNTGKSIGGVVSRSYGFEDSPDAEVLTAGYNVGKESGAVGVGRHGNFLQWGFSAPPSKMTEAGRKFFLNCIYYIHRFDGKRPLVYRQSSHRMDAVRLAALLNRIKDPKWHARIFPSELLKKYKGNPDGLVKYYKDNFELIYRDKHFLVDAELKALGIESNRKVSSLKRLIELLENPEQAKLARQLLRRYTEKSYAKQAQWRKWLKENRDRIYFSDIGGYKFRVIPEDYLKLPPPREKATGSAHTPGAATDTQR
;
A
#
# COMPACT_ATOMS: atom_id res chain seq x y z
N MET A 1 20.52 -6.20 -10.23
CA MET A 1 19.83 -6.33 -8.92
C MET A 1 18.35 -5.88 -8.98
N GLY A 2 17.75 -5.59 -10.13
CA GLY A 2 16.29 -5.41 -10.28
C GLY A 2 15.57 -6.61 -10.94
N ASP A 3 16.23 -7.76 -10.95
CA ASP A 3 15.88 -8.93 -11.75
C ASP A 3 15.21 -10.06 -10.95
N ALA A 4 15.13 -9.90 -9.63
CA ALA A 4 14.73 -10.96 -8.71
C ALA A 4 13.63 -10.49 -7.76
N ALA A 5 12.76 -11.43 -7.38
CA ALA A 5 11.88 -11.27 -6.25
C ALA A 5 12.62 -11.67 -4.96
N GLN A 6 12.20 -11.08 -3.85
CA GLN A 6 12.77 -11.29 -2.53
C GLN A 6 11.92 -12.29 -1.74
N GLY A 7 12.57 -13.23 -1.09
CA GLY A 7 11.97 -14.23 -0.21
C GLY A 7 11.44 -15.45 -0.96
N GLU A 8 10.86 -16.35 -0.17
CA GLU A 8 10.16 -17.54 -0.67
C GLU A 8 8.88 -17.12 -1.42
N PRO A 9 8.48 -17.88 -2.46
CA PRO A 9 7.13 -17.78 -3.02
C PRO A 9 6.09 -17.91 -1.92
N ARG A 10 5.13 -16.97 -1.89
CA ARG A 10 4.02 -17.02 -0.94
C ARG A 10 3.14 -18.23 -1.23
N LYS A 11 2.46 -18.77 -0.21
CA LYS A 11 1.38 -19.75 -0.40
C LYS A 11 0.19 -19.07 -1.07
N HIS A 12 0.23 -19.00 -2.39
CA HIS A 12 -0.75 -18.31 -3.22
C HIS A 12 -0.90 -19.02 -4.58
N GLU A 13 -2.11 -19.10 -5.09
CA GLU A 13 -2.42 -19.75 -6.37
C GLU A 13 -1.66 -19.19 -7.60
N VAL A 14 -1.14 -17.95 -7.56
CA VAL A 14 -0.32 -17.42 -8.67
C VAL A 14 0.99 -18.18 -8.86
N PHE A 15 1.38 -19.02 -7.90
CA PHE A 15 2.54 -19.90 -8.03
C PHE A 15 2.18 -21.32 -8.51
N SER A 16 0.89 -21.65 -8.64
CA SER A 16 0.44 -22.99 -9.03
C SER A 16 -0.55 -23.04 -10.20
N THR A 17 -1.26 -21.95 -10.51
CA THR A 17 -2.36 -21.95 -11.49
C THR A 17 -2.30 -20.74 -12.43
N PRO A 18 -2.48 -20.93 -13.76
CA PRO A 18 -2.68 -22.21 -14.46
C PRO A 18 -1.39 -23.01 -14.68
N PHE A 19 -0.21 -22.41 -14.47
CA PHE A 19 1.06 -23.09 -14.64
C PHE A 19 1.78 -23.28 -13.31
N GLU A 20 2.34 -24.46 -13.08
CA GLU A 20 3.20 -24.68 -11.90
C GLU A 20 4.49 -23.85 -12.02
N VAL A 21 4.69 -22.93 -11.06
CA VAL A 21 5.89 -22.09 -10.99
C VAL A 21 6.91 -22.79 -10.09
N LYS A 22 8.10 -23.10 -10.63
CA LYS A 22 9.23 -23.68 -9.89
C LYS A 22 10.42 -22.71 -9.84
N PRO A 23 10.42 -21.72 -8.91
CA PRO A 23 11.53 -20.78 -8.80
C PRO A 23 12.80 -21.48 -8.30
N LYS A 24 13.94 -21.16 -8.91
CA LYS A 24 15.25 -21.50 -8.35
C LYS A 24 15.63 -20.47 -7.29
N LEU A 25 15.64 -20.89 -6.04
CA LEU A 25 16.02 -20.05 -4.90
C LEU A 25 17.53 -20.02 -4.74
N THR A 26 18.05 -18.83 -4.45
CA THR A 26 19.47 -18.58 -4.16
C THR A 26 19.59 -17.53 -3.08
N PHE A 27 20.71 -17.50 -2.35
CA PHE A 27 21.03 -16.43 -1.40
C PHE A 27 21.85 -15.35 -2.08
N TRP A 28 21.39 -14.10 -1.98
CA TRP A 28 22.14 -12.93 -2.40
C TRP A 28 22.41 -12.03 -1.20
N LYS A 29 23.49 -11.24 -1.26
CA LYS A 29 23.79 -10.23 -0.24
C LYS A 29 22.60 -9.31 -0.03
N THR A 30 22.25 -9.04 1.22
CA THR A 30 21.25 -8.05 1.57
C THR A 30 21.73 -6.67 1.12
N PRO A 31 20.93 -5.93 0.32
CA PRO A 31 21.28 -4.59 -0.13
C PRO A 31 21.60 -3.67 1.05
N LYS A 32 22.77 -3.03 1.03
CA LYS A 32 23.23 -2.14 2.12
C LYS A 32 22.23 -1.01 2.42
N ASN A 33 21.45 -0.58 1.44
CA ASN A 33 20.42 0.44 1.63
C ASN A 33 19.27 -0.03 2.55
N TYR A 34 18.98 -1.33 2.63
CA TYR A 34 17.90 -1.85 3.49
C TYR A 34 18.14 -1.53 4.97
N ARG A 35 19.41 -1.55 5.40
CA ARG A 35 19.84 -1.18 6.76
C ARG A 35 19.44 0.25 7.16
N ARG A 36 19.19 1.14 6.19
CA ARG A 36 18.84 2.54 6.43
C ARG A 36 17.34 2.78 6.70
N PHE A 37 16.52 1.73 6.65
CA PHE A 37 15.08 1.81 6.89
C PHE A 37 14.75 1.23 8.26
N PRO A 38 13.63 1.65 8.89
CA PRO A 38 13.20 1.07 10.17
C PRO A 38 13.16 -0.46 10.13
N GLY A 39 13.77 -1.12 11.11
CA GLY A 39 13.91 -2.59 11.19
C GLY A 39 15.03 -3.17 10.30
N GLY A 40 15.78 -2.33 9.57
CA GLY A 40 16.84 -2.78 8.69
C GLY A 40 18.04 -3.39 9.40
N ASP A 41 18.33 -2.96 10.62
CA ASP A 41 19.47 -3.47 11.42
C ASP A 41 19.28 -4.93 11.85
N GLU A 42 18.03 -5.42 11.88
CA GLU A 42 17.67 -6.79 12.26
C GLU A 42 17.76 -7.79 11.09
N LEU A 43 18.02 -7.31 9.87
CA LEU A 43 18.10 -8.18 8.69
C LEU A 43 19.34 -9.09 8.74
N MET A 44 19.24 -10.27 8.12
CA MET A 44 20.40 -11.12 7.84
C MET A 44 21.27 -10.50 6.74
N ASP A 45 22.55 -10.87 6.69
CA ASP A 45 23.48 -10.38 5.65
C ASP A 45 23.21 -10.93 4.26
N GLU A 46 22.45 -12.01 4.18
CA GLU A 46 21.95 -12.59 2.94
C GLU A 46 20.44 -12.77 3.00
N VAL A 47 19.82 -12.65 1.84
CA VAL A 47 18.39 -12.83 1.67
C VAL A 47 18.14 -13.83 0.55
N ARG A 48 17.15 -14.71 0.76
CA ARG A 48 16.68 -15.61 -0.30
C ARG A 48 16.04 -14.80 -1.41
N VAL A 49 16.33 -15.17 -2.63
CA VAL A 49 15.76 -14.56 -3.83
C VAL A 49 15.52 -15.62 -4.88
N TRP A 50 14.66 -15.31 -5.84
CA TRP A 50 14.53 -16.06 -7.08
C TRP A 50 14.46 -15.12 -8.27
N ARG A 51 15.13 -15.47 -9.36
CA ARG A 51 15.19 -14.64 -10.57
C ARG A 51 13.88 -14.70 -11.35
N VAL A 52 13.30 -13.54 -11.62
CA VAL A 52 12.13 -13.37 -12.49
C VAL A 52 12.59 -13.11 -13.93
N GLN A 53 13.71 -12.42 -14.09
CA GLN A 53 14.23 -12.00 -15.39
C GLN A 53 15.76 -11.92 -15.39
N ASN A 54 16.34 -11.73 -16.58
CA ASN A 54 17.77 -11.63 -16.84
C ASN A 54 18.07 -10.40 -17.70
N THR A 55 17.94 -9.21 -17.11
CA THR A 55 18.26 -7.96 -17.82
C THR A 55 19.65 -7.44 -17.51
N GLY A 56 20.24 -7.88 -16.40
CA GLY A 56 21.50 -7.34 -15.87
C GLY A 56 21.33 -5.97 -15.20
N LYS A 57 20.14 -5.38 -15.20
CA LYS A 57 19.91 -4.04 -14.64
C LYS A 57 20.01 -4.04 -13.12
N SER A 58 20.63 -3.00 -12.58
CA SER A 58 20.74 -2.75 -11.13
C SER A 58 19.46 -2.20 -10.51
N ILE A 59 18.62 -1.54 -11.32
CA ILE A 59 17.35 -0.91 -10.93
C ILE A 59 16.14 -1.68 -11.45
N GLY A 60 15.00 -1.54 -10.76
CA GLY A 60 13.75 -2.23 -11.07
C GLY A 60 13.37 -3.25 -9.99
N GLY A 61 12.37 -4.07 -10.29
CA GLY A 61 11.90 -5.16 -9.44
C GLY A 61 10.90 -4.74 -8.36
N VAL A 62 10.53 -3.46 -8.25
CA VAL A 62 9.62 -2.94 -7.23
C VAL A 62 8.69 -1.84 -7.73
N VAL A 63 7.40 -1.95 -7.40
CA VAL A 63 6.35 -0.97 -7.74
C VAL A 63 6.02 -0.03 -6.59
N SER A 64 6.08 -0.51 -5.35
CA SER A 64 5.72 0.26 -4.16
C SER A 64 6.68 0.01 -3.00
N ARG A 65 6.47 0.73 -1.90
CA ARG A 65 7.05 0.44 -0.58
C ARG A 65 6.33 -0.73 0.09
N SER A 66 6.91 -1.28 1.14
CA SER A 66 6.36 -2.40 1.94
C SER A 66 5.15 -2.00 2.79
N TYR A 67 4.89 -0.70 2.94
CA TYR A 67 3.77 -0.15 3.70
C TYR A 67 2.87 0.74 2.85
N GLY A 68 1.59 0.81 3.22
CA GLY A 68 0.57 1.58 2.51
C GLY A 68 0.02 0.91 1.25
N PHE A 69 0.67 -0.14 0.71
CA PHE A 69 0.16 -0.85 -0.47
C PHE A 69 -1.12 -1.62 -0.14
N GLU A 70 -1.12 -2.38 0.97
CA GLU A 70 -2.25 -3.19 1.43
C GLU A 70 -3.21 -2.42 2.36
N ASP A 71 -3.16 -1.09 2.31
CA ASP A 71 -3.99 -0.18 3.12
C ASP A 71 -5.43 -0.05 2.55
N SER A 72 -5.77 -0.88 1.57
CA SER A 72 -7.08 -0.98 0.94
C SER A 72 -7.44 -2.46 0.81
N PRO A 73 -8.68 -2.87 1.10
CA PRO A 73 -9.05 -4.29 1.16
C PRO A 73 -9.06 -5.01 -0.19
N ASP A 74 -9.03 -4.26 -1.29
CA ASP A 74 -8.90 -4.79 -2.65
C ASP A 74 -7.43 -4.94 -3.10
N ALA A 75 -6.49 -4.62 -2.22
CA ALA A 75 -5.05 -4.71 -2.44
C ALA A 75 -4.49 -6.07 -2.04
N GLU A 76 -3.45 -6.50 -2.74
CA GLU A 76 -2.72 -7.72 -2.38
C GLU A 76 -1.27 -7.70 -2.88
N VAL A 77 -0.32 -8.04 -2.00
CA VAL A 77 1.08 -8.27 -2.38
C VAL A 77 1.31 -9.73 -2.74
N LEU A 78 1.63 -9.98 -4.02
CA LEU A 78 1.89 -11.31 -4.55
C LEU A 78 3.35 -11.73 -4.30
N THR A 79 4.30 -10.80 -4.44
CA THR A 79 5.70 -11.03 -4.07
C THR A 79 6.44 -9.73 -3.78
N ALA A 80 7.44 -9.80 -2.90
CA ALA A 80 8.35 -8.71 -2.65
C ALA A 80 9.44 -8.66 -3.73
N GLY A 81 9.98 -7.47 -3.99
CA GLY A 81 11.04 -7.26 -4.96
C GLY A 81 12.40 -7.11 -4.31
N TYR A 82 13.41 -7.83 -4.81
CA TYR A 82 14.78 -7.55 -4.44
C TYR A 82 15.23 -6.28 -5.15
N ASN A 83 15.68 -5.26 -4.40
CA ASN A 83 15.92 -3.93 -4.94
C ASN A 83 17.00 -3.16 -4.14
N VAL A 84 17.51 -2.07 -4.71
CA VAL A 84 18.56 -1.23 -4.07
C VAL A 84 18.10 0.19 -3.76
N GLY A 85 16.80 0.50 -3.92
CA GLY A 85 16.25 1.87 -3.79
C GLY A 85 15.23 2.05 -2.67
N LYS A 86 14.63 0.96 -2.18
CA LYS A 86 13.58 0.91 -1.16
C LYS A 86 13.99 -0.08 -0.06
N GLU A 87 13.14 -0.21 0.94
CA GLU A 87 13.31 -1.16 2.04
C GLU A 87 13.13 -2.63 1.64
N SER A 88 13.57 -3.51 2.53
CA SER A 88 13.24 -4.94 2.49
C SER A 88 11.72 -5.14 2.51
N GLY A 89 11.23 -6.09 1.70
CA GLY A 89 9.80 -6.37 1.61
C GLY A 89 9.00 -5.39 0.74
N ALA A 90 9.66 -4.42 0.10
CA ALA A 90 9.03 -3.55 -0.89
C ALA A 90 8.32 -4.38 -1.98
N VAL A 91 7.15 -3.92 -2.42
CA VAL A 91 6.28 -4.69 -3.31
C VAL A 91 6.92 -4.84 -4.69
N GLY A 92 7.18 -6.08 -5.09
CA GLY A 92 7.65 -6.42 -6.43
C GLY A 92 6.51 -6.58 -7.41
N VAL A 93 5.51 -7.38 -6.99
CA VAL A 93 4.26 -7.57 -7.73
C VAL A 93 3.11 -7.55 -6.74
N GLY A 94 2.05 -6.84 -7.11
CA GLY A 94 0.81 -6.80 -6.35
C GLY A 94 -0.35 -6.35 -7.23
N ARG A 95 -1.55 -6.31 -6.66
CA ARG A 95 -2.75 -5.81 -7.35
C ARG A 95 -3.55 -4.86 -6.49
N HIS A 96 -4.38 -4.03 -7.13
CA HIS A 96 -5.51 -3.31 -6.55
C HIS A 96 -6.72 -3.53 -7.46
N GLY A 97 -7.76 -4.24 -7.01
CA GLY A 97 -8.83 -4.69 -7.89
C GLY A 97 -8.29 -5.49 -9.09
N ASN A 98 -8.67 -5.12 -10.31
CA ASN A 98 -8.14 -5.69 -11.56
C ASN A 98 -6.85 -5.00 -12.08
N PHE A 99 -6.17 -4.21 -11.26
CA PHE A 99 -4.96 -3.51 -11.69
C PHE A 99 -3.72 -4.25 -11.21
N LEU A 100 -3.07 -5.01 -12.12
CA LEU A 100 -1.78 -5.64 -11.84
C LEU A 100 -0.67 -4.60 -11.85
N GLN A 101 0.10 -4.54 -10.77
CA GLN A 101 1.32 -3.77 -10.69
C GLN A 101 2.52 -4.69 -10.77
N TRP A 102 3.33 -4.51 -11.81
CA TRP A 102 4.42 -5.42 -12.16
C TRP A 102 5.77 -4.68 -12.18
N GLY A 103 6.67 -5.04 -11.27
CA GLY A 103 7.95 -4.34 -11.07
C GLY A 103 9.07 -4.70 -12.04
N PHE A 104 8.85 -5.66 -12.94
CA PHE A 104 9.89 -6.25 -13.79
C PHE A 104 9.70 -5.79 -15.26
N SER A 105 10.77 -5.36 -15.91
CA SER A 105 10.69 -4.67 -17.23
C SER A 105 11.26 -5.45 -18.41
N ALA A 106 11.63 -6.72 -18.21
CA ALA A 106 12.15 -7.56 -19.26
C ALA A 106 11.08 -7.90 -20.31
N PRO A 107 11.45 -7.98 -21.60
CA PRO A 107 10.61 -8.68 -22.57
C PRO A 107 10.55 -10.19 -22.22
N PRO A 108 9.54 -10.93 -22.70
CA PRO A 108 9.41 -12.37 -22.43
C PRO A 108 10.66 -13.21 -22.77
N SER A 109 11.43 -12.83 -23.79
CA SER A 109 12.69 -13.48 -24.18
C SER A 109 13.80 -13.37 -23.12
N LYS A 110 13.69 -12.41 -22.19
CA LYS A 110 14.63 -12.21 -21.08
C LYS A 110 14.05 -12.59 -19.73
N MET A 111 12.84 -13.13 -19.67
CA MET A 111 12.25 -13.66 -18.44
C MET A 111 12.73 -15.09 -18.20
N THR A 112 12.90 -15.49 -16.94
CA THR A 112 13.11 -16.90 -16.61
C THR A 112 11.83 -17.69 -16.91
N GLU A 113 11.91 -19.02 -17.04
CA GLU A 113 10.71 -19.84 -17.20
C GLU A 113 9.72 -19.64 -16.04
N ALA A 114 10.22 -19.67 -14.79
CA ALA A 114 9.44 -19.37 -13.61
C ALA A 114 8.82 -17.96 -13.66
N GLY A 115 9.59 -16.95 -14.09
CA GLY A 115 9.11 -15.58 -14.24
C GLY A 115 7.98 -15.46 -15.27
N ARG A 116 8.08 -16.13 -16.43
CA ARG A 116 7.02 -16.15 -17.46
C ARG A 116 5.75 -16.81 -16.94
N LYS A 117 5.87 -17.98 -16.32
CA LYS A 117 4.72 -18.70 -15.73
C LYS A 117 4.06 -17.85 -14.64
N PHE A 118 4.84 -17.28 -13.74
CA PHE A 118 4.35 -16.38 -12.70
C PHE A 118 3.61 -15.16 -13.27
N PHE A 119 4.15 -14.53 -14.31
CA PHE A 119 3.49 -13.40 -14.98
C PHE A 119 2.13 -13.79 -15.57
N LEU A 120 2.07 -14.91 -16.30
CA LEU A 120 0.81 -15.41 -16.88
C LEU A 120 -0.20 -15.79 -15.79
N ASN A 121 0.26 -16.44 -14.72
CA ASN A 121 -0.57 -16.77 -13.56
C ASN A 121 -1.11 -15.53 -12.87
N CYS A 122 -0.32 -14.46 -12.73
CA CYS A 122 -0.79 -13.19 -12.20
C CYS A 122 -1.92 -12.61 -13.07
N ILE A 123 -1.76 -12.59 -14.40
CA ILE A 123 -2.81 -12.11 -15.33
C ILE A 123 -4.08 -12.97 -15.20
N TYR A 124 -3.94 -14.29 -15.22
CA TYR A 124 -5.05 -15.22 -15.06
C TYR A 124 -5.77 -15.01 -13.72
N TYR A 125 -5.01 -14.87 -12.64
CA TYR A 125 -5.54 -14.64 -11.30
C TYR A 125 -6.33 -13.34 -11.23
N ILE A 126 -5.77 -12.22 -11.72
CA ILE A 126 -6.43 -10.93 -11.60
C ILE A 126 -7.70 -10.81 -12.45
N HIS A 127 -7.83 -11.63 -13.51
CA HIS A 127 -9.01 -11.61 -14.38
C HIS A 127 -10.33 -11.83 -13.63
N ARG A 128 -10.33 -12.56 -12.51
CA ARG A 128 -11.54 -12.74 -11.66
C ARG A 128 -12.06 -11.43 -11.06
N PHE A 129 -11.25 -10.38 -11.03
CA PHE A 129 -11.61 -9.06 -10.55
C PHE A 129 -12.02 -8.14 -11.71
N ASP A 130 -12.31 -8.64 -12.91
CA ASP A 130 -12.64 -7.81 -14.06
C ASP A 130 -13.72 -6.74 -13.76
N GLY A 131 -13.52 -5.54 -14.30
CA GLY A 131 -14.36 -4.38 -13.96
C GLY A 131 -14.16 -3.76 -12.57
N LYS A 132 -13.44 -4.40 -11.64
CA LYS A 132 -13.13 -3.82 -10.32
C LYS A 132 -11.98 -2.82 -10.42
N ARG A 133 -12.31 -1.55 -10.19
CA ARG A 133 -11.34 -0.46 -10.07
C ARG A 133 -10.70 -0.46 -8.67
N PRO A 134 -9.51 0.16 -8.49
CA PRO A 134 -8.97 0.39 -7.15
C PRO A 134 -9.97 1.12 -6.25
N LEU A 135 -10.18 0.64 -5.02
CA LEU A 135 -11.09 1.29 -4.05
C LEU A 135 -10.53 2.61 -3.52
N VAL A 136 -9.21 2.74 -3.49
CA VAL A 136 -8.52 3.92 -2.96
C VAL A 136 -7.53 4.45 -3.99
N TYR A 137 -7.67 5.75 -4.28
CA TYR A 137 -6.63 6.53 -4.93
C TYR A 137 -5.73 7.15 -3.86
N ARG A 138 -4.42 7.20 -4.14
CA ARG A 138 -3.46 7.80 -3.21
C ARG A 138 -3.70 9.30 -3.09
N GLN A 139 -4.15 9.73 -1.92
CA GLN A 139 -4.36 11.13 -1.53
C GLN A 139 -3.29 11.62 -0.53
N SER A 140 -2.62 10.70 0.18
CA SER A 140 -1.62 11.03 1.18
C SER A 140 -0.43 10.06 1.19
N SER A 141 0.53 10.32 2.08
CA SER A 141 1.58 9.35 2.42
C SER A 141 1.14 8.51 3.61
N HIS A 142 1.59 7.27 3.66
CA HIS A 142 1.36 6.37 4.78
C HIS A 142 2.05 6.87 6.07
N ARG A 143 1.50 6.59 7.26
CA ARG A 143 2.04 7.11 8.54
C ARG A 143 3.47 6.71 8.83
N MET A 144 3.92 5.55 8.34
CA MET A 144 5.31 5.10 8.47
C MET A 144 6.30 6.07 7.82
N ASP A 145 5.88 6.88 6.83
CA ASP A 145 6.73 7.93 6.28
C ASP A 145 7.09 8.97 7.36
N ALA A 146 6.27 9.24 8.37
CA ALA A 146 6.63 10.16 9.46
C ALA A 146 7.89 9.68 10.20
N VAL A 147 7.92 8.40 10.56
CA VAL A 147 9.04 7.75 11.24
C VAL A 147 10.28 7.71 10.34
N ARG A 148 10.11 7.23 9.09
CA ARG A 148 11.22 7.11 8.14
C ARG A 148 11.83 8.47 7.79
N LEU A 149 10.99 9.48 7.55
CA LEU A 149 11.46 10.81 7.15
C LEU A 149 12.11 11.54 8.32
N ALA A 150 11.67 11.29 9.56
CA ALA A 150 12.29 11.86 10.75
C ALA A 150 13.75 11.41 10.89
N ALA A 151 14.04 10.14 10.58
CA ALA A 151 15.41 9.61 10.56
C ALA A 151 16.33 10.29 9.52
N LEU A 152 15.76 11.01 8.55
CA LEU A 152 16.51 11.73 7.50
C LEU A 152 16.72 13.21 7.81
N LEU A 153 16.24 13.72 8.96
CA LEU A 153 16.24 15.15 9.30
C LEU A 153 17.63 15.79 9.19
N ASN A 154 18.69 15.13 9.67
CA ASN A 154 20.06 15.67 9.58
C ASN A 154 20.72 15.45 8.21
N ARG A 155 20.19 14.51 7.41
CA ARG A 155 20.75 14.15 6.10
C ARG A 155 20.25 15.06 5.00
N ILE A 156 19.00 15.51 5.09
CA ILE A 156 18.39 16.42 4.12
C ILE A 156 18.60 17.83 4.62
N LYS A 157 19.36 18.64 3.89
CA LYS A 157 19.70 20.01 4.32
C LYS A 157 18.67 21.06 3.92
N ASP A 158 17.70 20.71 3.07
CA ASP A 158 16.72 21.64 2.51
C ASP A 158 15.63 22.04 3.56
N PRO A 159 15.60 23.31 4.01
CA PRO A 159 14.59 23.76 4.96
C PRO A 159 13.16 23.75 4.40
N LYS A 160 12.98 23.94 3.08
CA LYS A 160 11.65 23.87 2.44
C LYS A 160 11.12 22.44 2.48
N TRP A 161 12.00 21.47 2.30
CA TRP A 161 11.65 20.07 2.49
C TRP A 161 11.20 19.79 3.92
N HIS A 162 11.94 20.26 4.93
CA HIS A 162 11.56 20.11 6.34
C HIS A 162 10.18 20.71 6.62
N ALA A 163 9.98 21.97 6.23
CA ALA A 163 8.74 22.70 6.46
C ALA A 163 7.54 22.08 5.74
N ARG A 164 7.73 21.32 4.66
CA ARG A 164 6.65 20.60 3.97
C ARG A 164 6.24 19.31 4.66
N ILE A 165 7.14 18.69 5.42
CA ILE A 165 6.93 17.37 6.02
C ILE A 165 6.54 17.48 7.49
N PHE A 166 7.15 18.39 8.23
CA PHE A 166 7.02 18.50 9.68
C PHE A 166 6.56 19.90 10.10
N PRO A 167 5.73 20.00 11.16
CA PRO A 167 5.37 21.28 11.77
C PRO A 167 6.60 22.03 12.29
N SER A 168 6.56 23.37 12.24
CA SER A 168 7.63 24.23 12.75
C SER A 168 8.01 23.91 14.20
N GLU A 169 7.03 23.62 15.05
CA GLU A 169 7.25 23.36 16.47
C GLU A 169 8.01 22.05 16.71
N LEU A 170 7.74 21.01 15.92
CA LEU A 170 8.52 19.77 15.99
C LEU A 170 9.93 19.97 15.43
N LEU A 171 10.09 20.75 14.36
CA LEU A 171 11.41 21.07 13.80
C LEU A 171 12.28 21.85 14.78
N LYS A 172 11.71 22.82 15.51
CA LYS A 172 12.42 23.55 16.58
C LYS A 172 12.79 22.62 17.73
N LYS A 173 11.82 21.85 18.24
CA LYS A 173 11.99 20.97 19.40
C LYS A 173 13.04 19.87 19.16
N TYR A 174 13.10 19.31 17.96
CA TYR A 174 13.99 18.19 17.63
C TYR A 174 15.15 18.60 16.70
N LYS A 175 15.51 19.89 16.65
CA LYS A 175 16.62 20.39 15.84
C LYS A 175 17.91 19.64 16.18
N GLY A 176 18.52 18.99 15.19
CA GLY A 176 19.74 18.20 15.38
C GLY A 176 19.53 16.83 16.04
N ASN A 177 18.30 16.49 16.46
CA ASN A 177 17.96 15.24 17.17
C ASN A 177 16.93 14.40 16.37
N PRO A 178 17.35 13.74 15.27
CA PRO A 178 16.46 12.89 14.48
C PRO A 178 15.90 11.71 15.28
N ASP A 179 16.68 11.11 16.18
CA ASP A 179 16.25 9.96 16.97
C ASP A 179 15.14 10.31 17.94
N GLY A 180 15.19 11.50 18.54
CA GLY A 180 14.11 12.04 19.36
C GLY A 180 12.80 12.23 18.57
N LEU A 181 12.89 12.72 17.33
CA LEU A 181 11.71 12.87 16.45
C LEU A 181 11.17 11.51 15.99
N VAL A 182 12.06 10.57 15.68
CA VAL A 182 11.70 9.17 15.38
C VAL A 182 10.95 8.55 16.55
N LYS A 183 11.48 8.69 17.78
CA LYS A 183 10.84 8.19 19.00
C LYS A 183 9.48 8.83 19.20
N TYR A 184 9.36 10.15 19.04
CA TYR A 184 8.08 10.86 19.14
C TYR A 184 7.00 10.28 18.22
N TYR A 185 7.32 10.03 16.95
CA TYR A 185 6.36 9.42 16.02
C TYR A 185 6.08 7.95 16.36
N LYS A 186 7.08 7.17 16.77
CA LYS A 186 6.87 5.77 17.19
C LYS A 186 5.94 5.68 18.42
N ASP A 187 6.18 6.51 19.44
CA ASP A 187 5.38 6.54 20.67
C ASP A 187 3.92 6.98 20.42
N ASN A 188 3.65 7.70 19.32
CA ASN A 188 2.33 8.22 18.98
C ASN A 188 1.79 7.62 17.66
N PHE A 189 2.30 6.46 17.23
CA PHE A 189 2.08 5.91 15.89
C PHE A 189 0.59 5.74 15.52
N GLU A 190 -0.22 5.33 16.49
CA GLU A 190 -1.67 5.12 16.31
C GLU A 190 -2.46 6.43 16.11
N LEU A 191 -1.88 7.57 16.47
CA LEU A 191 -2.50 8.89 16.39
C LEU A 191 -1.92 9.74 15.26
N ILE A 192 -0.95 9.21 14.50
CA ILE A 192 -0.37 9.92 13.36
C ILE A 192 -1.44 10.12 12.29
N TYR A 193 -1.60 11.36 11.84
CA TYR A 193 -2.32 11.69 10.62
C TYR A 193 -1.53 12.73 9.82
N ARG A 194 -1.99 13.03 8.60
CA ARG A 194 -1.37 14.04 7.76
C ARG A 194 -2.38 15.08 7.31
N ASP A 195 -2.16 16.32 7.73
CA ASP A 195 -2.78 17.52 7.18
C ASP A 195 -1.66 18.53 6.88
N LYS A 196 -1.31 18.60 5.58
CA LYS A 196 -0.07 19.22 5.03
C LYS A 196 1.21 18.53 5.55
N HIS A 197 1.40 18.49 6.86
CA HIS A 197 2.51 17.88 7.61
C HIS A 197 2.06 16.61 8.32
N PHE A 198 3.01 15.77 8.74
CA PHE A 198 2.72 14.70 9.69
C PHE A 198 2.46 15.29 11.09
N LEU A 199 1.35 14.92 11.68
CA LEU A 199 0.84 15.42 12.96
C LEU A 199 0.49 14.25 13.86
N VAL A 200 0.48 14.48 15.18
CA VAL A 200 -0.10 13.59 16.17
C VAL A 200 -1.41 14.21 16.65
N ASP A 201 -2.50 13.45 16.65
CA ASP A 201 -3.81 13.96 17.04
C ASP A 201 -3.93 14.12 18.57
N ALA A 202 -3.58 15.30 19.07
CA ALA A 202 -3.69 15.67 20.47
C ALA A 202 -5.15 15.81 20.94
N GLU A 203 -6.06 16.19 20.04
CA GLU A 203 -7.49 16.32 20.36
C GLU A 203 -8.12 14.94 20.60
N LEU A 204 -7.81 13.98 19.73
CA LEU A 204 -8.24 12.58 19.88
C LEU A 204 -7.68 11.97 21.18
N LYS A 205 -6.41 12.26 21.47
CA LYS A 205 -5.75 11.84 22.72
C LYS A 205 -6.41 12.44 23.96
N ALA A 206 -6.79 13.72 23.93
CA ALA A 206 -7.46 14.40 25.04
C ALA A 206 -8.85 13.81 25.35
N LEU A 207 -9.49 13.16 24.37
CA LEU A 207 -10.74 12.41 24.56
C LEU A 207 -10.52 10.97 25.06
N GLY A 208 -9.29 10.59 25.39
CA GLY A 208 -8.93 9.24 25.84
C GLY A 208 -8.98 8.19 24.71
N ILE A 209 -8.91 8.62 23.44
CA ILE A 209 -8.91 7.72 22.29
C ILE A 209 -7.47 7.52 21.82
N GLU A 210 -7.00 6.28 21.84
CA GLU A 210 -5.58 5.93 21.61
C GLU A 210 -5.21 5.72 20.15
N SER A 211 -6.20 5.59 19.25
CA SER A 211 -5.96 5.29 17.83
C SER A 211 -6.94 6.02 16.93
N ASN A 212 -6.46 6.52 15.80
CA ASN A 212 -7.31 7.14 14.79
C ASN A 212 -7.82 6.17 13.71
N ARG A 213 -7.41 4.90 13.75
CA ARG A 213 -7.67 3.93 12.67
C ARG A 213 -8.53 2.74 13.09
N LYS A 214 -8.90 2.65 14.37
CA LYS A 214 -9.75 1.58 14.90
C LYS A 214 -11.23 1.98 14.82
N VAL A 215 -12.09 1.05 14.41
CA VAL A 215 -13.56 1.28 14.38
C VAL A 215 -14.11 1.61 15.78
N SER A 216 -13.49 1.11 16.85
CA SER A 216 -13.82 1.50 18.23
C SER A 216 -13.67 2.99 18.48
N SER A 217 -12.72 3.66 17.83
CA SER A 217 -12.53 5.11 17.92
C SER A 217 -13.67 5.87 17.27
N LEU A 218 -14.19 5.40 16.12
CA LEU A 218 -15.42 5.95 15.54
C LEU A 218 -16.60 5.80 16.48
N LYS A 219 -16.79 4.59 17.04
CA LYS A 219 -17.86 4.32 18.00
C LYS A 219 -17.80 5.30 19.18
N ARG A 220 -16.61 5.47 19.77
CA ARG A 220 -16.40 6.40 20.88
C ARG A 220 -16.71 7.84 20.49
N LEU A 221 -16.22 8.34 19.35
CA LEU A 221 -16.54 9.68 18.89
C LEU A 221 -18.03 9.90 18.67
N ILE A 222 -18.77 8.88 18.21
CA ILE A 222 -20.22 8.94 18.04
C ILE A 222 -20.91 9.03 19.41
N GLU A 223 -20.50 8.24 20.40
CA GLU A 223 -21.03 8.32 21.78
C GLU A 223 -20.84 9.72 22.38
N LEU A 224 -19.67 10.33 22.17
CA LEU A 224 -19.35 11.67 22.68
C LEU A 224 -20.22 12.80 22.09
N LEU A 225 -21.04 12.53 21.08
CA LEU A 225 -22.01 13.50 20.55
C LEU A 225 -23.16 13.80 21.53
N GLU A 226 -23.44 12.92 22.50
CA GLU A 226 -24.45 13.15 23.54
C GLU A 226 -23.95 14.06 24.67
N ASN A 227 -22.64 14.21 24.84
CA ASN A 227 -22.05 15.12 25.82
C ASN A 227 -21.92 16.53 25.24
N PRO A 228 -22.66 17.55 25.73
CA PRO A 228 -22.62 18.91 25.19
C PRO A 228 -21.21 19.54 25.17
N GLU A 229 -20.37 19.24 26.16
CA GLU A 229 -19.02 19.79 26.29
C GLU A 229 -18.08 19.23 25.21
N GLN A 230 -18.27 17.96 24.84
CA GLN A 230 -17.39 17.24 23.90
C GLN A 230 -17.96 17.13 22.50
N ALA A 231 -19.27 17.34 22.31
CA ALA A 231 -19.97 17.13 21.04
C ALA A 231 -19.42 17.98 19.90
N LYS A 232 -18.95 19.21 20.18
CA LYS A 232 -18.31 20.06 19.15
C LYS A 232 -17.03 19.42 18.63
N LEU A 233 -16.14 19.00 19.53
CA LEU A 233 -14.86 18.37 19.18
C LEU A 233 -15.08 17.00 18.52
N ALA A 234 -15.98 16.19 19.06
CA ALA A 234 -16.34 14.89 18.48
C ALA A 234 -16.85 15.04 17.04
N ARG A 235 -17.70 16.03 16.75
CA ARG A 235 -18.14 16.33 15.37
C ARG A 235 -16.98 16.73 14.45
N GLN A 236 -16.03 17.52 14.94
CA GLN A 236 -14.84 17.89 14.17
C GLN A 236 -13.99 16.66 13.82
N LEU A 237 -13.75 15.79 14.80
CA LEU A 237 -12.96 14.56 14.62
C LEU A 237 -13.66 13.54 13.70
N LEU A 238 -14.99 13.40 13.80
CA LEU A 238 -15.76 12.57 12.87
C LEU A 238 -15.64 13.07 11.42
N ARG A 239 -15.65 14.39 11.19
CA ARG A 239 -15.41 14.97 9.85
C ARG A 239 -13.96 14.80 9.39
N ARG A 240 -12.99 14.86 10.30
CA ARG A 240 -11.58 14.60 9.99
C ARG A 240 -11.39 13.17 9.49
N TYR A 241 -11.97 12.20 10.20
CA TYR A 241 -11.72 10.77 9.96
C TYR A 241 -12.74 10.08 9.08
N THR A 242 -13.76 10.76 8.56
CA THR A 242 -14.71 10.16 7.61
C THR A 242 -14.97 11.11 6.44
N GLU A 243 -15.72 10.64 5.44
CA GLU A 243 -16.29 11.45 4.36
C GLU A 243 -17.75 11.84 4.66
N LYS A 244 -18.20 11.68 5.92
CA LYS A 244 -19.57 11.94 6.33
C LYS A 244 -19.66 13.19 7.20
N SER A 245 -20.84 13.82 7.19
CA SER A 245 -21.12 15.05 7.93
C SER A 245 -22.54 15.08 8.48
N TYR A 246 -22.99 13.99 9.10
CA TYR A 246 -24.35 13.93 9.66
C TYR A 246 -24.52 14.89 10.84
N ALA A 247 -25.68 15.54 10.90
CA ALA A 247 -26.01 16.50 11.94
C ALA A 247 -26.37 15.81 13.27
N LYS A 248 -27.10 14.69 13.20
CA LYS A 248 -27.63 13.99 14.38
C LYS A 248 -26.84 12.72 14.68
N GLN A 249 -26.63 12.42 15.97
CA GLN A 249 -25.94 11.20 16.40
C GLN A 249 -26.64 9.92 15.91
N ALA A 250 -27.98 9.90 15.89
CA ALA A 250 -28.75 8.76 15.39
C ALA A 250 -28.36 8.37 13.94
N GLN A 251 -28.06 9.36 13.08
CA GLN A 251 -27.61 9.10 11.70
C GLN A 251 -26.22 8.46 11.68
N TRP A 252 -25.31 8.89 12.56
CA TRP A 252 -24.00 8.25 12.72
C TRP A 252 -24.11 6.81 13.21
N ARG A 253 -24.93 6.56 14.24
CA ARG A 253 -25.18 5.20 14.78
C ARG A 253 -25.75 4.28 13.69
N LYS A 254 -26.74 4.78 12.92
CA LYS A 254 -27.33 4.05 11.79
C LYS A 254 -26.28 3.72 10.73
N TRP A 255 -25.50 4.71 10.28
CA TRP A 255 -24.45 4.51 9.29
C TRP A 255 -23.39 3.50 9.75
N LEU A 256 -22.93 3.59 10.99
CA LEU A 256 -21.97 2.63 11.54
C LEU A 256 -22.56 1.21 11.56
N LYS A 257 -23.81 1.05 12.01
CA LYS A 257 -24.48 -0.24 12.07
C LYS A 257 -24.62 -0.89 10.68
N GLU A 258 -25.06 -0.11 9.69
CA GLU A 258 -25.31 -0.59 8.33
C GLU A 258 -24.03 -0.95 7.57
N ASN A 259 -22.91 -0.30 7.89
CA ASN A 259 -21.66 -0.45 7.13
C ASN A 259 -20.55 -1.16 7.91
N ARG A 260 -20.82 -1.65 9.13
CA ARG A 260 -19.81 -2.15 10.08
C ARG A 260 -18.83 -3.17 9.46
N ASP A 261 -19.34 -4.08 8.63
CA ASP A 261 -18.57 -5.18 8.04
C ASP A 261 -17.83 -4.76 6.76
N ARG A 262 -18.03 -3.50 6.32
CA ARG A 262 -17.44 -2.90 5.11
C ARG A 262 -16.59 -1.67 5.43
N ILE A 263 -16.50 -1.25 6.69
CA ILE A 263 -15.67 -0.11 7.10
C ILE A 263 -14.21 -0.54 7.20
N TYR A 264 -13.33 0.23 6.58
CA TYR A 264 -11.89 0.09 6.71
C TYR A 264 -11.26 1.48 6.82
N PHE A 265 -10.06 1.57 7.40
CA PHE A 265 -9.29 2.81 7.47
C PHE A 265 -8.18 2.78 6.43
N SER A 266 -7.94 3.92 5.77
CA SER A 266 -6.80 4.07 4.87
C SER A 266 -6.02 5.35 5.18
N ASP A 267 -4.74 5.19 5.53
CA ASP A 267 -3.76 6.26 5.58
C ASP A 267 -3.58 6.92 4.21
N ILE A 268 -3.33 6.11 3.18
CA ILE A 268 -3.03 6.63 1.84
C ILE A 268 -4.26 7.26 1.17
N GLY A 269 -5.45 6.81 1.57
CA GLY A 269 -6.76 7.36 1.18
C GLY A 269 -7.18 8.59 1.97
N GLY A 270 -6.23 9.27 2.62
CA GLY A 270 -6.43 10.55 3.28
C GLY A 270 -6.59 10.48 4.80
N TYR A 271 -6.12 9.40 5.45
CA TYR A 271 -6.32 9.15 6.88
C TYR A 271 -7.81 9.12 7.26
N LYS A 272 -8.60 8.34 6.53
CA LYS A 272 -10.05 8.28 6.70
C LYS A 272 -10.57 6.85 6.74
N PHE A 273 -11.63 6.67 7.52
CA PHE A 273 -12.53 5.54 7.40
C PHE A 273 -13.34 5.68 6.11
N ARG A 274 -13.33 4.60 5.34
CA ARG A 274 -14.03 4.41 4.08
C ARG A 274 -14.93 3.19 4.19
N VAL A 275 -15.84 3.05 3.24
CA VAL A 275 -16.78 1.95 3.16
C VAL A 275 -16.62 1.26 1.82
N ILE A 276 -16.39 -0.04 1.83
CA ILE A 276 -16.38 -0.85 0.60
C ILE A 276 -17.79 -0.77 -0.03
N PRO A 277 -17.96 -0.35 -1.29
CA PRO A 277 -19.26 -0.37 -1.97
C PRO A 277 -19.87 -1.78 -2.00
N GLU A 278 -21.19 -1.90 -1.85
CA GLU A 278 -21.86 -3.21 -1.75
C GLU A 278 -21.73 -4.04 -3.04
N ASP A 279 -21.78 -3.38 -4.18
CA ASP A 279 -21.55 -3.97 -5.49
C ASP A 279 -20.08 -4.42 -5.69
N TYR A 280 -19.15 -3.85 -4.92
CA TYR A 280 -17.74 -4.25 -4.98
C TYR A 280 -17.53 -5.68 -4.48
N LEU A 281 -18.29 -6.12 -3.48
CA LEU A 281 -18.17 -7.46 -2.89
C LEU A 281 -18.68 -8.57 -3.80
N LYS A 282 -19.54 -8.26 -4.77
CA LYS A 282 -20.05 -9.22 -5.73
C LYS A 282 -18.97 -9.49 -6.79
N LEU A 283 -18.50 -10.73 -6.93
CA LEU A 283 -17.62 -11.07 -8.05
C LEU A 283 -18.36 -10.79 -9.38
N PRO A 284 -17.65 -10.33 -10.43
CA PRO A 284 -18.25 -10.15 -11.74
C PRO A 284 -18.80 -11.50 -12.24
N PRO A 285 -19.91 -11.51 -13.00
CA PRO A 285 -20.32 -12.73 -13.68
C PRO A 285 -19.17 -13.22 -14.59
N PRO A 286 -18.99 -14.55 -14.76
CA PRO A 286 -18.04 -15.07 -15.73
C PRO A 286 -18.33 -14.45 -17.10
N ARG A 287 -17.31 -13.95 -17.81
CA ARG A 287 -17.50 -13.59 -19.22
C ARG A 287 -17.93 -14.85 -19.97
N GLU A 288 -18.99 -14.74 -20.77
CA GLU A 288 -19.29 -15.74 -21.78
C GLU A 288 -18.02 -15.97 -22.61
N LYS A 289 -17.71 -17.26 -22.86
CA LYS A 289 -16.54 -17.62 -23.67
C LYS A 289 -16.63 -16.81 -24.96
N ALA A 290 -15.67 -15.92 -25.20
CA ALA A 290 -15.53 -15.27 -26.48
C ALA A 290 -15.44 -16.38 -27.52
N THR A 291 -16.49 -16.53 -28.33
CA THR A 291 -16.50 -17.43 -29.49
C THR A 291 -15.45 -16.86 -30.43
N GLY A 292 -14.26 -17.44 -30.39
CA GLY A 292 -13.15 -17.01 -31.23
C GLY A 292 -13.53 -17.17 -32.69
N SER A 293 -13.81 -16.05 -33.37
CA SER A 293 -13.70 -16.03 -34.83
C SER A 293 -12.21 -16.12 -35.13
N ALA A 294 -11.76 -17.29 -35.56
CA ALA A 294 -10.42 -17.47 -36.10
C ALA A 294 -10.22 -16.46 -37.24
N HIS A 295 -9.33 -15.49 -37.03
CA HIS A 295 -8.90 -14.60 -38.09
C HIS A 295 -7.91 -15.40 -38.95
N THR A 296 -8.38 -15.95 -40.06
CA THR A 296 -7.53 -16.55 -41.09
C THR A 296 -6.73 -15.42 -41.75
N PRO A 297 -5.40 -15.46 -41.83
CA PRO A 297 -4.65 -14.46 -42.57
C PRO A 297 -4.99 -14.59 -44.05
N GLY A 298 -5.56 -13.53 -44.63
CA GLY A 298 -5.84 -13.45 -46.06
C GLY A 298 -4.55 -13.52 -46.88
N ALA A 299 -4.58 -14.33 -47.93
CA ALA A 299 -3.51 -14.49 -48.91
C ALA A 299 -3.14 -13.14 -49.54
N ALA A 300 -1.85 -12.82 -49.54
CA ALA A 300 -1.31 -11.72 -50.32
C ALA A 300 -1.43 -12.08 -51.81
N THR A 301 -2.30 -11.39 -52.55
CA THR A 301 -2.29 -11.41 -54.00
C THR A 301 -1.18 -10.51 -54.50
N ASP A 302 -0.19 -11.16 -55.09
CA ASP A 302 0.81 -10.61 -55.98
C ASP A 302 0.13 -9.78 -57.08
N THR A 303 0.54 -8.54 -57.28
CA THR A 303 0.22 -7.80 -58.51
C THR A 303 1.41 -6.97 -58.92
N GLN A 304 2.12 -7.50 -59.91
CA GLN A 304 3.04 -6.77 -60.77
C GLN A 304 2.31 -5.61 -61.46
N ARG A 305 2.89 -4.42 -61.41
CA ARG A 305 3.21 -3.56 -62.55
C ARG A 305 4.14 -2.44 -62.12
#